data_AF-A0A417WGD4-F1
#
_entry.id   AF-A0A417WGD4-F1
#
_cell.length_a   1.000
_cell.length_b   1.000
_cell.length_c   1.000
_cell.angle_alpha   90.00
_cell.angle_beta   90.00
_cell.angle_gamma   90.00
#
_symmetry.space_group_name_H-M   'P 1'
#
loop_
_entity.id
_entity.type
_entity.pdbx_description
1 polymer ?
#
loop_
_entity_poly.entity_id
_entity_poly.type
_entity_poly.pdbx_seq_one_letter_code
_entity_poly.pdbx_strand_id
1 'polypeptide(L)'
;MMLEAIGSAAMLKQLAEESAELAQAALKVARILRGDNPTPVTLKEAEEHLVEEYTDVYQCVMELDVPVDWQQIEEKRERFMKRVREMRSADVQK
;
A
#
# COMPACT_ATOMS: atom_id res chain seq x y z
N MET A 1 10.74 17.14 15.89
CA MET A 1 10.22 16.07 14.99
C MET A 1 9.97 14.80 15.79
N MET A 2 9.07 13.91 15.37
CA MET A 2 8.79 12.67 16.14
C MET A 2 10.04 11.79 16.22
N LEU A 3 10.85 11.74 15.15
CA LEU A 3 12.12 11.02 15.15
C LEU A 3 13.05 11.45 16.30
N GLU A 4 13.13 12.75 16.60
CA GLU A 4 13.96 13.30 17.68
C GLU A 4 13.44 12.92 19.07
N ALA A 5 12.14 12.62 19.19
CA ALA A 5 11.49 12.31 20.46
C ALA A 5 11.56 10.82 20.82
N ILE A 6 11.38 9.92 19.85
CA ILE A 6 11.31 8.45 20.09
C ILE A 6 12.52 7.67 19.55
N GLY A 7 13.32 8.29 18.68
CA GLY A 7 14.48 7.67 18.04
C GLY A 7 14.15 6.75 16.86
N SER A 8 15.15 6.49 16.01
CA SER A 8 14.98 5.79 14.73
C SER A 8 14.45 4.36 14.87
N ALA A 9 14.84 3.62 15.92
CA ALA A 9 14.37 2.25 16.12
C ALA A 9 12.87 2.17 16.45
N ALA A 10 12.35 3.14 17.19
CA ALA A 10 10.91 3.22 17.48
C ALA A 10 10.13 3.68 16.25
N MET A 11 10.68 4.65 15.50
CA MET A 11 10.06 5.11 14.26
C MET A 11 9.98 4.01 13.19
N LEU A 12 11.00 3.15 13.07
CA LEU A 12 10.94 1.98 12.18
C LEU A 12 9.89 0.95 12.61
N LYS A 13 9.62 0.82 13.92
CA LYS A 13 8.54 -0.04 14.41
C LYS A 13 7.18 0.54 14.04
N GLN A 14 6.98 1.85 14.22
CA GLN A 14 5.77 2.52 13.75
C GLN A 14 5.58 2.32 12.26
N LEU A 15 6.60 2.58 11.43
CA LEU A 15 6.52 2.32 9.98
C LEU A 15 6.05 0.90 9.67
N ALA A 16 6.52 -0.11 10.40
CA ALA A 16 6.12 -1.49 10.20
C ALA A 16 4.66 -1.76 10.62
N GLU A 17 4.20 -1.14 11.71
CA GLU A 17 2.82 -1.20 12.21
C GLU A 17 1.85 -0.55 11.22
N GLU A 18 2.08 0.72 10.85
CA GLU A 18 1.27 1.45 9.87
C GLU A 18 1.24 0.74 8.50
N SER A 19 2.37 0.12 8.09
CA SER A 19 2.41 -0.66 6.84
C SER A 19 1.54 -1.91 6.90
N ALA A 20 1.40 -2.53 8.07
CA ALA A 20 0.53 -3.68 8.26
C ALA A 20 -0.94 -3.27 8.26
N GLU A 21 -1.28 -2.12 8.83
CA GLU A 21 -2.63 -1.55 8.83
C GLU A 21 -3.04 -1.11 7.42
N LEU A 22 -2.15 -0.42 6.68
CA LEU A 22 -2.33 -0.13 5.25
C LEU A 22 -2.58 -1.39 4.41
N ALA A 23 -1.82 -2.47 4.65
CA ALA A 23 -2.02 -3.73 3.95
C ALA A 23 -3.41 -4.32 4.24
N GLN A 24 -3.90 -4.23 5.49
CA GLN A 24 -5.23 -4.67 5.86
C GLN A 24 -6.34 -3.81 5.24
N ALA A 25 -6.16 -2.49 5.20
CA ALA A 25 -7.10 -1.56 4.56
C ALA A 25 -7.21 -1.83 3.05
N ALA A 26 -6.08 -2.02 2.36
CA ALA A 26 -6.06 -2.36 0.94
C ALA A 26 -6.77 -3.70 0.65
N LEU A 27 -6.55 -4.72 1.49
CA LEU A 27 -7.24 -6.00 1.38
C LEU A 27 -8.74 -5.87 1.62
N LYS A 28 -9.17 -4.98 2.52
CA LYS A 28 -10.59 -4.71 2.79
C LYS A 28 -11.28 -4.11 1.57
N VAL A 29 -10.69 -3.07 0.96
CA VAL A 29 -11.19 -2.48 -0.30
C VAL A 29 -11.25 -3.54 -1.41
N ALA A 30 -10.19 -4.34 -1.57
CA ALA A 30 -10.13 -5.39 -2.60
C ALA A 30 -11.22 -6.46 -2.42
N ARG A 31 -11.58 -6.82 -1.18
CA ARG A 31 -12.67 -7.76 -0.89
C ARG A 31 -14.03 -7.18 -1.27
N ILE A 32 -14.30 -5.93 -0.88
CA ILE A 32 -15.54 -5.22 -1.24
C ILE A 32 -15.72 -5.18 -2.76
N LEU A 33 -14.66 -4.83 -3.50
CA LEU A 33 -14.69 -4.77 -4.96
C LEU A 33 -14.95 -6.13 -5.64
N ARG A 34 -14.50 -7.24 -5.03
CA ARG A 34 -14.78 -8.59 -5.54
C ARG A 34 -16.16 -9.11 -5.12
N GLY A 35 -16.84 -8.43 -4.20
CA GLY A 35 -18.05 -8.95 -3.57
C GLY A 35 -17.78 -10.12 -2.61
N ASP A 36 -16.52 -10.30 -2.19
CA ASP A 36 -16.14 -11.34 -1.23
C ASP A 36 -16.52 -10.86 0.18
N ASN A 37 -17.53 -11.50 0.78
CA ASN A 37 -17.96 -11.33 2.18
C ASN A 37 -18.68 -9.99 2.46
N PRO A 38 -19.89 -9.99 3.05
CA PRO A 38 -20.54 -8.75 3.48
C PRO A 38 -19.73 -8.11 4.60
N THR A 39 -18.96 -7.08 4.28
CA THR A 39 -18.33 -6.20 5.28
C THR A 39 -19.40 -5.26 5.83
N PRO A 40 -19.36 -4.93 7.14
CA PRO A 40 -20.32 -3.98 7.72
C PRO A 40 -20.07 -2.53 7.26
N VAL A 41 -18.94 -2.27 6.61
CA VAL A 41 -18.55 -0.94 6.10
C VAL A 41 -18.78 -0.85 4.59
N THR A 42 -19.11 0.37 4.15
CA THR A 42 -19.26 0.75 2.75
C THR A 42 -17.90 0.83 2.04
N LEU A 43 -17.92 0.82 0.70
CA LEU A 43 -16.71 1.05 -0.10
C LEU A 43 -16.06 2.40 0.26
N LYS A 44 -16.86 3.45 0.42
CA LYS A 44 -16.39 4.79 0.74
C LYS A 44 -15.63 4.82 2.07
N GLU A 45 -16.20 4.22 3.12
CA GLU A 45 -15.54 4.15 4.43
C GLU A 45 -14.22 3.34 4.36
N ALA A 46 -14.19 2.28 3.55
CA ALA A 46 -12.97 1.51 3.36
C ALA A 46 -11.90 2.28 2.56
N GLU A 47 -12.29 3.12 1.60
CA GLU A 47 -11.39 4.01 0.86
C GLU A 47 -10.87 5.16 1.74
N GLU A 48 -11.71 5.74 2.59
CA GLU A 48 -11.30 6.76 3.57
C GLU A 48 -10.26 6.19 4.54
N HIS A 49 -10.50 4.99 5.07
CA HIS A 49 -9.54 4.28 5.91
C HIS A 49 -8.24 3.95 5.16
N LEU A 50 -8.31 3.56 3.88
CA LEU A 50 -7.11 3.32 3.08
C LEU A 50 -6.23 4.57 2.95
N VAL A 51 -6.85 5.74 2.81
CA VAL A 51 -6.14 7.03 2.71
C VAL A 51 -5.49 7.41 4.04
N GLU A 52 -6.17 7.19 5.16
CA GLU A 52 -5.64 7.42 6.51
C GLU A 52 -4.36 6.62 6.73
N GLU A 53 -4.43 5.30 6.54
CA GLU A 53 -3.30 4.38 6.74
C GLU A 53 -2.11 4.67 5.80
N TYR A 54 -2.40 5.06 4.56
CA TYR A 54 -1.36 5.49 3.63
C TYR A 54 -0.67 6.77 4.11
N THR A 55 -1.43 7.69 4.70
CA THR A 55 -0.91 8.95 5.25
C THR A 55 0.01 8.69 6.43
N ASP A 56 -0.33 7.74 7.31
CA ASP A 56 0.50 7.39 8.47
C ASP A 56 1.80 6.70 8.06
N VAL A 57 1.76 5.79 7.08
CA VAL A 57 2.96 5.22 6.45
C VAL A 57 3.82 6.32 5.83
N TYR A 58 3.21 7.25 5.08
CA TYR A 58 3.92 8.34 4.42
C TYR A 58 4.60 9.27 5.44
N GLN A 59 3.92 9.58 6.56
CA GLN A 59 4.48 10.36 7.65
C GLN A 59 5.72 9.68 8.26
N CYS A 60 5.67 8.36 8.50
CA CYS A 60 6.81 7.61 9.01
C CYS A 60 8.00 7.62 8.04
N VAL A 61 7.74 7.47 6.74
CA VAL A 61 8.77 7.53 5.68
C VAL A 61 9.42 8.90 5.61
N MET A 62 8.64 9.99 5.74
CA MET A 62 9.16 11.36 5.78
C MET A 62 10.02 11.60 7.02
N GLU A 63 9.55 11.20 8.21
CA GLU A 63 10.33 11.35 9.46
C GLU A 63 11.64 10.57 9.45
N LEU A 64 11.72 9.47 8.69
CA LEU A 64 12.93 8.67 8.52
C LEU A 64 13.83 9.13 7.38
N ASP A 65 13.44 10.16 6.62
CA ASP A 65 14.13 10.62 5.40
C ASP A 65 14.40 9.48 4.40
N VAL A 66 13.48 8.51 4.28
CA VAL A 66 13.65 7.40 3.33
C VAL A 66 13.41 7.92 1.91
N PRO A 67 14.42 7.87 1.01
CA PRO A 67 14.30 8.47 -0.31
C PRO A 67 13.43 7.62 -1.24
N VAL A 68 12.72 8.29 -2.13
CA VAL A 68 12.01 7.65 -3.24
C VAL A 68 12.99 7.38 -4.38
N ASP A 69 13.19 6.12 -4.73
CA ASP A 69 13.98 5.69 -5.89
C ASP A 69 13.08 5.59 -7.13
N TRP A 70 13.06 6.67 -7.91
CA TRP A 70 12.25 6.77 -9.14
C TRP A 70 12.67 5.79 -10.23
N GLN A 71 13.95 5.47 -10.33
CA GLN A 71 14.44 4.48 -11.30
C GLN A 71 13.90 3.10 -10.92
N GLN A 72 13.98 2.73 -9.65
CA GLN A 72 13.45 1.46 -9.18
C GLN A 72 11.93 1.34 -9.37
N ILE A 73 11.18 2.44 -9.19
CA ILE A 73 9.74 2.49 -9.49
C ILE A 73 9.47 2.22 -10.97
N GLU A 74 10.21 2.87 -11.87
CA GLU A 74 10.05 2.67 -13.31
C GLU A 74 10.33 1.22 -13.72
N GLU A 75 11.45 0.66 -13.28
CA GLU A 75 11.81 -0.73 -13.57
C GLU A 75 10.75 -1.72 -13.03
N LYS A 76 10.19 -1.46 -11.84
CA LYS A 76 9.09 -2.26 -11.29
C LYS A 76 7.83 -2.12 -12.15
N ARG A 77 7.49 -0.92 -12.61
CA ARG A 77 6.36 -0.64 -13.49
C ARG A 77 6.47 -1.42 -14.80
N GLU A 78 7.62 -1.38 -15.46
CA GLU A 78 7.87 -2.15 -16.69
C GLU A 78 7.69 -3.66 -16.46
N ARG A 79 8.24 -4.20 -15.35
CA ARG A 79 8.07 -5.61 -14.98
C ARG A 79 6.61 -5.99 -14.71
N PHE A 80 5.82 -5.11 -14.08
CA PHE A 80 4.39 -5.35 -13.90
C PHE A 80 3.62 -5.32 -15.22
N MET A 81 3.89 -4.32 -16.07
CA MET A 81 3.25 -4.19 -17.39
C MET A 81 3.55 -5.39 -18.30
N LYS A 82 4.79 -5.92 -18.25
CA LYS A 82 5.15 -7.15 -18.97
C LYS A 82 4.28 -8.33 -18.53
N ARG A 83 4.14 -8.56 -17.21
CA ARG A 83 3.29 -9.63 -16.67
C ARG A 83 1.82 -9.49 -17.08
N VAL A 84 1.28 -8.28 -17.06
CA VAL A 84 -0.11 -8.02 -17.50
C VAL A 84 -0.29 -8.34 -18.99
N ARG A 85 0.68 -7.98 -19.85
CA ARG A 85 0.63 -8.30 -21.29
C ARG A 85 0.66 -9.82 -21.53
N GLU A 86 1.53 -10.53 -20.81
CA GLU A 86 1.64 -11.98 -20.89
C GLU A 86 0.34 -12.69 -20.45
N MET A 87 -0.25 -12.28 -19.32
CA MET A 87 -1.55 -12.80 -18.86
C MET A 87 -2.65 -12.60 -19.89
N ARG A 88 -2.77 -11.38 -20.44
CA ARG A 88 -3.77 -11.06 -21.47
C ARG A 88 -3.57 -11.87 -22.75
N SER A 89 -2.32 -12.13 -23.16
CA SER A 89 -2.05 -12.97 -24.34
C SER A 89 -2.40 -14.45 -24.14
N ALA A 90 -2.28 -14.96 -22.90
CA ALA A 90 -2.66 -16.32 -22.55
C ALA A 90 -4.18 -16.50 -22.47
N ASP A 91 -4.93 -15.48 -22.03
CA ASP A 91 -6.38 -15.51 -21.97
C ASP A 91 -7.06 -15.42 -23.35
N VAL A 92 -6.38 -14.87 -24.36
CA VAL A 92 -6.86 -14.81 -25.76
C VAL A 92 -6.69 -16.16 -26.50
N GLN A 93 -5.87 -17.08 -25.96
CA GLN A 93 -5.62 -18.41 -26.56
C GLN A 93 -6.47 -19.54 -25.96
N LYS A 94 -7.39 -19.23 -25.03
CA LYS A 94 -8.37 -20.17 -24.46
C LYS A 94 -9.78 -19.87 -24.97
#